data_AF-A0A212C5J3-F1
#
_entry.id   AF-A0A212C5J3-F1
#
_cell.length_a   1.000
_cell.length_b   1.000
_cell.length_c   1.000
_cell.angle_alpha   90.00
_cell.angle_beta   90.00
_cell.angle_gamma   90.00
#
_symmetry.space_group_name_H-M   'P 1'
#
loop_
_entity.id
_entity.type
_entity.pdbx_description
1 polymer ?
#
loop_
_entity_poly.entity_id
_entity_poly.type
_entity_poly.pdbx_seq_one_letter_code
_entity_poly.pdbx_strand_id
1 'polypeptide(L)'
;MEEMMSTISCWMENPTRSLVSTHEESIEEIPILIIEGFLLFHYKPLDTIWNRSYFLTIPYEECKRRRSIKFPTYFDSTRVYKPPDAPGYFDGHVWPMYLKHKKEMENVSWEIVYLDGTKSEEDLFSQVYEDLTQELAKQK
;
A
#
# COMPACT_ATOMS: atom_id res chain seq x y z
N MET A 1 12.47 8.91 0.55
CA MET A 1 12.81 7.55 0.08
C MET A 1 13.99 6.97 0.85
N GLU A 2 15.08 7.71 1.07
CA GLU A 2 16.23 7.23 1.86
C GLU A 2 15.87 6.80 3.28
N GLU A 3 15.12 7.61 4.03
CA GLU A 3 14.67 7.25 5.39
C GLU A 3 13.80 5.97 5.41
N MET A 4 12.92 5.82 4.42
CA MET A 4 12.10 4.63 4.25
C MET A 4 12.98 3.41 3.97
N MET A 5 13.94 3.53 3.05
CA MET A 5 14.89 2.45 2.75
C MET A 5 15.74 2.07 3.96
N SER A 6 16.21 3.07 4.72
CA SER A 6 16.96 2.81 5.96
C SER A 6 16.12 2.05 6.99
N THR A 7 14.84 2.41 7.11
CA THR A 7 13.89 1.73 8.02
C THR A 7 13.63 0.29 7.56
N ILE A 8 13.41 0.08 6.26
CA ILE A 8 13.20 -1.26 5.67
C ILE A 8 14.45 -2.11 5.86
N SER A 9 15.65 -1.61 5.52
CA SER A 9 16.89 -2.35 5.69
C SER A 9 17.15 -2.72 7.16
N CYS A 10 16.94 -1.78 8.09
CA CYS A 10 17.07 -2.03 9.52
C CYS A 10 16.11 -3.13 10.00
N TRP A 11 14.88 -3.15 9.48
CA TRP A 11 13.92 -4.21 9.78
C TRP A 11 14.34 -5.55 9.17
N MET A 12 14.80 -5.59 7.91
CA MET A 12 15.24 -6.82 7.24
C MET A 12 16.47 -7.44 7.90
N GLU A 13 17.39 -6.64 8.44
CA GLU A 13 18.57 -7.11 9.16
C GLU A 13 18.23 -7.79 10.50
N ASN A 14 17.12 -7.39 11.15
CA ASN A 14 16.71 -7.97 12.42
C ASN A 14 15.17 -7.95 12.61
N PRO A 15 14.44 -8.83 11.91
CA PRO A 15 12.97 -8.83 11.92
C PRO A 15 12.37 -9.15 13.29
N THR A 16 13.13 -9.85 14.16
CA THR A 16 12.68 -10.32 15.47
C THR A 16 12.88 -9.31 16.60
N ARG A 17 13.62 -8.22 16.37
CA ARG A 17 13.88 -7.20 17.39
C ARG A 17 12.61 -6.48 17.89
N SER A 18 11.54 -6.52 17.10
CA SER A 18 10.22 -5.96 17.43
C SER A 18 9.36 -6.90 18.30
N LEU A 19 9.72 -8.18 18.41
CA LEU A 19 8.94 -9.21 19.07
C LEU A 19 9.58 -9.51 20.43
N VAL A 20 9.22 -8.73 21.46
CA VAL A 20 9.48 -9.13 22.85
C VAL A 20 8.52 -10.28 23.15
N SER A 21 8.93 -11.51 22.87
CA SER A 21 8.18 -12.71 23.25
C SER A 21 8.36 -12.98 24.74
N THR A 22 7.27 -12.95 25.51
CA THR A 22 7.19 -13.42 26.90
C THR A 22 6.62 -14.84 27.04
N HIS A 23 6.57 -15.64 25.97
CA HIS A 23 6.07 -17.01 26.07
C HIS A 23 6.97 -18.03 25.38
N GLU A 24 7.54 -18.92 26.20
CA GLU A 24 8.17 -20.18 25.81
C GLU A 24 7.11 -21.12 25.23
N GLU A 25 6.95 -21.12 23.91
CA GLU A 25 6.50 -22.28 23.13
C GLU A 25 6.89 -22.06 21.66
N SER A 26 7.66 -23.00 21.13
CA SER A 26 8.40 -22.92 19.86
C SER A 26 7.50 -23.01 18.62
N ILE A 27 6.72 -21.97 18.35
CA ILE A 27 6.13 -21.75 17.02
C ILE A 27 7.14 -20.91 16.24
N GLU A 28 7.59 -21.39 15.07
CA GLU A 28 8.32 -20.54 14.12
C GLU A 28 7.39 -19.40 13.67
N GLU A 29 7.50 -18.25 14.33
CA GLU A 29 6.78 -17.04 13.96
C GLU A 29 7.43 -16.43 12.72
N ILE A 30 6.64 -16.24 11.66
CA ILE A 30 7.07 -15.56 10.44
C ILE A 30 6.85 -14.04 10.66
N PRO A 31 7.91 -13.22 10.75
CA PRO A 31 7.78 -11.78 10.90
C PRO A 31 7.22 -11.17 9.60
N ILE A 32 6.21 -10.29 9.71
CA ILE A 32 5.57 -9.65 8.56
C ILE A 32 5.86 -8.15 8.56
N LEU A 33 6.31 -7.62 7.42
CA LEU A 33 6.43 -6.19 7.16
C LEU A 33 5.42 -5.77 6.11
N ILE A 34 4.57 -4.79 6.43
CA ILE A 34 3.66 -4.15 5.47
C ILE A 34 4.23 -2.78 5.12
N ILE A 35 4.44 -2.53 3.83
CA ILE A 35 4.87 -1.24 3.31
C ILE A 35 3.74 -0.69 2.46
N GLU A 36 3.21 0.48 2.83
CA GLU A 36 2.10 1.13 2.13
C GLU A 36 2.52 2.49 1.57
N GLY A 37 2.01 2.83 0.39
CA GLY A 37 2.36 4.08 -0.29
C GLY A 37 1.94 4.09 -1.76
N PHE A 38 1.77 5.28 -2.33
CA PHE A 38 1.15 5.48 -3.64
C PHE A 38 2.11 5.36 -4.85
N LEU A 39 3.41 5.17 -4.64
CA LEU A 39 4.44 5.06 -5.70
C LEU A 39 5.46 3.93 -5.47
N LEU A 40 5.17 2.98 -4.57
CA LEU A 40 6.14 1.96 -4.15
C LEU A 40 6.67 1.14 -5.33
N PHE A 41 5.79 0.70 -6.23
CA PHE A 41 6.14 -0.20 -7.35
C PHE A 41 6.88 0.49 -8.51
N HIS A 42 7.10 1.80 -8.44
CA HIS A 42 7.97 2.52 -9.38
C HIS A 42 9.44 2.48 -8.93
N TYR A 43 9.69 2.34 -7.63
CA TYR A 43 11.01 2.58 -7.07
C TYR A 43 11.87 1.32 -7.14
N LYS A 44 12.74 1.29 -8.16
CA LYS A 44 13.62 0.16 -8.51
C LYS A 44 14.35 -0.53 -7.36
N PRO A 45 14.88 0.18 -6.34
CA PRO A 45 15.51 -0.49 -5.20
C PRO A 45 14.60 -1.41 -4.38
N LEU A 46 13.27 -1.35 -4.56
CA LEU A 46 12.31 -2.22 -3.89
C LEU A 46 11.85 -3.40 -4.75
N ASP A 47 12.22 -3.48 -6.04
CA ASP A 47 11.68 -4.46 -6.99
C ASP A 47 11.84 -5.93 -6.51
N THR A 48 12.81 -6.22 -5.65
CA THR A 48 13.13 -7.58 -5.18
C THR A 48 12.62 -7.93 -3.78
N ILE A 49 11.97 -7.00 -3.06
CA ILE A 49 11.60 -7.22 -1.65
C ILE A 49 10.15 -7.71 -1.46
N TRP A 50 9.36 -7.73 -2.54
CA TRP A 50 7.93 -7.98 -2.45
C TRP A 50 7.61 -9.48 -2.45
N ASN A 51 7.15 -10.03 -1.32
CA ASN A 51 6.59 -11.38 -1.28
C ASN A 51 5.14 -11.42 -1.79
N ARG A 52 4.36 -10.36 -1.52
CA ARG A 52 2.99 -10.18 -2.03
C ARG A 52 2.74 -8.70 -2.25
N SER A 53 2.05 -8.35 -3.34
CA SER A 53 1.79 -6.97 -3.75
C SER A 53 0.31 -6.75 -4.02
N TYR A 54 -0.26 -5.71 -3.40
CA TYR A 54 -1.65 -5.29 -3.61
C TYR A 54 -1.68 -3.86 -4.15
N PHE A 55 -2.60 -3.57 -5.06
CA PHE A 55 -2.78 -2.23 -5.63
C PHE A 55 -4.24 -1.83 -5.66
N LEU A 56 -4.61 -0.83 -4.86
CA LEU A 56 -5.96 -0.27 -4.84
C LEU A 56 -6.22 0.61 -6.06
N THR A 57 -7.29 0.31 -6.78
CA THR A 57 -7.77 1.09 -7.93
C THR A 57 -9.11 1.74 -7.61
N ILE A 58 -9.26 3.01 -7.97
CA ILE A 58 -10.51 3.76 -7.83
C ILE A 58 -10.74 4.52 -9.15
N PRO A 59 -11.94 4.47 -9.74
CA PRO A 59 -12.26 5.26 -10.93
C PRO A 59 -12.03 6.76 -10.73
N TYR A 60 -11.69 7.47 -11.82
CA TYR A 60 -11.35 8.89 -11.81
C TYR A 60 -12.31 9.76 -10.99
N GLU A 61 -13.62 9.64 -11.24
CA GLU A 61 -14.63 10.50 -10.60
C GLU A 61 -14.66 10.29 -9.08
N GLU A 62 -14.64 9.04 -8.62
CA GLU A 62 -14.65 8.73 -7.19
C GLU A 62 -13.33 9.10 -6.52
N CYS A 63 -12.20 8.92 -7.19
CA CYS A 63 -10.90 9.34 -6.70
C CYS A 63 -10.84 10.86 -6.54
N LYS A 64 -11.32 11.61 -7.55
CA LYS A 64 -11.40 13.07 -7.52
C LYS A 64 -12.32 13.56 -6.42
N ARG A 65 -13.49 12.91 -6.25
CA ARG A 65 -14.43 13.18 -5.15
C ARG A 65 -13.72 13.03 -3.80
N ARG A 66 -13.20 11.83 -3.48
CA ARG A 66 -12.50 11.55 -2.21
C ARG A 66 -11.34 12.52 -1.94
N ARG A 67 -10.56 12.88 -2.96
CA ARG A 67 -9.45 13.83 -2.83
C ARG A 67 -9.90 15.27 -2.59
N SER A 68 -11.05 15.67 -3.13
CA SER A 68 -11.54 17.05 -3.10
C SER A 68 -12.41 17.37 -1.87
N ILE A 69 -12.67 16.40 -0.99
CA ILE A 69 -13.54 16.59 0.18
C ILE A 69 -12.86 17.52 1.18
N LYS A 70 -13.37 18.76 1.19
CA LYS A 70 -12.95 19.83 2.12
C LYS A 70 -13.81 19.92 3.38
N PHE A 71 -14.94 19.22 3.42
CA PHE A 71 -15.86 19.23 4.55
C PHE A 71 -16.12 17.80 5.03
N PRO A 72 -15.90 17.51 6.32
CA PRO A 72 -16.16 16.18 6.86
C PRO A 72 -17.66 15.90 6.74
N THR A 73 -17.98 14.79 6.10
CA THR A 73 -19.28 14.15 6.31
C THR A 73 -19.09 13.08 7.37
N TYR A 74 -20.18 12.64 8.00
CA TYR A 74 -20.13 11.66 9.11
C TYR A 74 -19.41 10.34 8.75
N PHE A 75 -19.18 10.09 7.45
CA PHE A 75 -18.57 8.87 6.91
C PHE A 75 -17.29 9.09 6.10
N ASP A 76 -16.83 10.33 5.87
CA ASP A 76 -15.68 10.58 4.96
C ASP A 76 -14.68 11.54 5.59
N SER A 77 -13.40 11.12 5.60
CA SER A 77 -12.30 11.90 6.16
C SER A 77 -12.04 13.17 5.34
N THR A 78 -11.76 14.29 6.00
CA THR A 78 -11.36 15.52 5.28
C THR A 78 -9.90 15.43 4.88
N ARG A 79 -9.62 15.26 3.59
CA ARG A 79 -8.24 15.20 3.11
C ARG A 79 -7.73 16.59 2.77
N VAL A 80 -7.01 17.21 3.70
CA VAL A 80 -6.33 18.50 3.47
C VAL A 80 -4.82 18.26 3.42
N TYR A 81 -4.26 18.33 2.21
CA TYR A 81 -2.81 18.25 2.03
C TYR A 81 -2.09 19.51 2.52
N LYS A 82 -0.79 19.35 2.82
CA LYS A 82 0.13 20.45 3.10
C LYS A 82 1.28 20.39 2.06
N PRO A 83 1.40 21.38 1.16
CA PRO A 83 0.46 22.48 0.92
C PRO A 83 -0.89 21.98 0.36
N PRO A 84 -1.98 22.77 0.47
CA PRO A 84 -3.27 22.41 -0.12
C PRO A 84 -3.19 22.30 -1.65
N ASP A 85 -4.00 21.41 -2.23
CA ASP A 85 -4.11 21.27 -3.69
C ASP A 85 -4.57 22.59 -4.33
N ALA A 86 -3.81 23.08 -5.31
CA ALA A 86 -4.18 24.25 -6.12
C ALA A 86 -5.39 23.94 -7.03
N PRO A 87 -6.13 24.96 -7.51
CA PRO A 87 -7.19 24.76 -8.48
C PRO A 87 -6.71 23.98 -9.72
N GLY A 88 -7.42 22.93 -10.12
CA GLY A 88 -7.06 22.08 -11.25
C GLY A 88 -5.91 21.10 -11.00
N TYR A 89 -5.33 21.04 -9.79
CA TYR A 89 -4.17 20.17 -9.50
C TYR A 89 -4.46 18.68 -9.70
N PHE A 90 -5.68 18.23 -9.40
CA PHE A 90 -6.07 16.83 -9.62
C PHE A 90 -5.97 16.44 -11.10
N ASP A 91 -6.62 17.24 -11.96
CA ASP A 91 -6.75 16.96 -13.39
C ASP A 91 -5.43 17.22 -14.14
N GLY A 92 -4.72 18.26 -13.74
CA GLY A 92 -3.48 18.69 -14.40
C GLY A 92 -2.23 17.94 -13.94
N HIS A 93 -2.25 17.29 -12.77
CA HIS A 93 -1.06 16.66 -12.22
C HIS A 93 -1.31 15.28 -11.59
N VAL A 94 -2.19 15.20 -10.59
CA VAL A 94 -2.38 13.97 -9.80
C VAL A 94 -2.80 12.79 -10.67
N TRP A 95 -3.86 12.97 -11.46
CA TRP A 95 -4.40 11.90 -12.29
C TRP A 95 -3.48 11.53 -13.46
N PRO A 96 -2.90 12.48 -14.21
CA PRO A 96 -1.87 12.17 -15.21
C PRO A 96 -0.67 11.38 -14.64
N MET A 97 -0.20 11.75 -13.44
CA MET A 97 0.91 11.04 -12.78
C MET A 97 0.51 9.65 -12.31
N TYR A 98 -0.72 9.46 -11.83
CA TYR A 98 -1.26 8.13 -11.53
C TYR A 98 -1.33 7.25 -12.78
N LEU A 99 -1.82 7.77 -13.90
CA LEU A 99 -1.89 7.01 -15.17
C LEU A 99 -0.49 6.66 -15.69
N LYS A 100 0.47 7.59 -15.56
CA LYS A 100 1.88 7.32 -15.88
C LYS A 100 2.42 6.18 -15.01
N HIS A 101 2.20 6.23 -13.70
CA HIS A 101 2.63 5.18 -12.77
C HIS A 101 2.00 3.82 -13.12
N LYS A 102 0.69 3.78 -13.39
CA LYS A 102 -0.01 2.56 -13.78
C LYS A 102 0.57 1.94 -15.06
N LYS A 103 0.92 2.76 -16.05
CA LYS A 103 1.59 2.29 -17.28
C LYS A 103 2.99 1.75 -17.01
N GLU A 104 3.75 2.37 -16.11
CA GLU A 104 5.08 1.88 -15.73
C GLU A 104 4.99 0.52 -15.01
N MET A 105 3.95 0.32 -14.20
CA MET A 105 3.69 -0.96 -13.52
C MET A 105 3.38 -2.13 -14.47
N GLU A 106 2.96 -1.88 -15.71
CA GLU A 106 2.75 -2.96 -16.70
C GLU A 106 4.04 -3.72 -17.04
N ASN A 107 5.21 -3.14 -16.72
CA ASN A 107 6.52 -3.71 -17.03
C ASN A 107 7.24 -4.29 -15.80
N VAL A 108 6.56 -4.44 -14.66
CA VAL A 108 7.14 -5.08 -13.46
C VAL A 108 7.19 -6.60 -13.63
N SER A 109 8.20 -7.23 -13.02
CA SER A 109 8.45 -8.67 -13.18
C SER A 109 7.77 -9.55 -12.12
N TRP A 110 6.98 -8.96 -11.22
CA TRP A 110 6.29 -9.68 -10.15
C TRP A 110 4.77 -9.50 -10.23
N GLU A 111 4.03 -10.39 -9.58
CA GLU A 111 2.56 -10.36 -9.57
C GLU A 111 2.04 -9.22 -8.69
N ILE A 112 1.04 -8.49 -9.21
CA ILE A 112 0.31 -7.46 -8.47
C ILE A 112 -1.17 -7.82 -8.46
N VAL A 113 -1.76 -7.94 -7.27
CA VAL A 113 -3.18 -8.16 -7.07
C VAL A 113 -3.90 -6.81 -7.08
N TYR A 114 -4.72 -6.57 -8.10
CA TYR A 114 -5.49 -5.34 -8.22
C TYR A 114 -6.78 -5.44 -7.39
N LEU A 115 -6.99 -4.46 -6.52
CA LEU A 115 -8.14 -4.37 -5.64
C LEU A 115 -9.07 -3.24 -6.08
N ASP A 116 -10.37 -3.46 -5.93
CA ASP A 116 -11.37 -2.42 -6.13
C ASP A 116 -11.51 -1.59 -4.85
N GLY A 117 -10.91 -0.40 -4.85
CA GLY A 117 -10.93 0.53 -3.72
C GLY A 117 -12.28 1.23 -3.50
N THR A 118 -13.31 0.91 -4.29
CA THR A 118 -14.69 1.37 -4.05
C THR A 118 -15.45 0.49 -3.06
N LYS A 119 -14.95 -0.71 -2.76
CA LYS A 119 -15.48 -1.62 -1.74
C LYS A 119 -15.37 -1.03 -0.33
N SER A 120 -16.09 -1.64 0.61
CA SER A 120 -15.97 -1.30 2.03
C SER A 120 -14.61 -1.70 2.60
N GLU A 121 -14.24 -1.10 3.73
CA GLU A 121 -13.01 -1.45 4.45
C GLU A 121 -12.98 -2.92 4.86
N GLU A 122 -14.12 -3.44 5.36
CA GLU A 122 -14.25 -4.83 5.79
C GLU A 122 -14.13 -5.82 4.63
N ASP A 123 -14.74 -5.50 3.47
CA ASP A 123 -14.61 -6.35 2.27
C ASP A 123 -13.17 -6.41 1.77
N LEU A 124 -12.47 -5.26 1.76
CA LEU A 124 -11.06 -5.20 1.37
C LEU A 124 -10.17 -5.95 2.37
N PHE A 125 -10.42 -5.78 3.66
CA PHE A 125 -9.71 -6.47 4.72
C PHE A 125 -9.85 -7.99 4.55
N SER A 126 -11.07 -8.50 4.47
CA SER A 126 -11.34 -9.94 4.32
C SER A 126 -10.70 -10.48 3.04
N GLN A 127 -10.83 -9.78 1.91
CA GLN A 127 -10.20 -10.19 0.65
C GLN A 127 -8.66 -10.29 0.76
N VAL A 128 -8.00 -9.29 1.36
CA VAL A 128 -6.54 -9.28 1.52
C VAL A 128 -6.09 -10.30 2.56
N TYR A 129 -6.83 -10.45 3.65
CA TYR A 129 -6.52 -11.38 4.74
C TYR A 129 -6.59 -12.84 4.27
N GLU A 130 -7.62 -13.20 3.53
CA GLU A 130 -7.78 -14.54 2.94
C GLU A 130 -6.64 -14.87 1.98
N ASP A 131 -6.31 -13.96 1.06
CA ASP A 131 -5.20 -14.13 0.12
C ASP A 131 -3.86 -14.27 0.86
N LEU A 132 -3.56 -13.36 1.79
CA LEU A 132 -2.31 -13.37 2.54
C LEU A 132 -2.14 -14.65 3.38
N THR A 133 -3.21 -15.14 4.00
CA THR A 133 -3.18 -16.39 4.78
C THR A 133 -2.85 -17.59 3.90
N GLN A 134 -3.40 -17.64 2.68
CA GLN A 134 -3.08 -18.69 1.70
C GLN A 134 -1.63 -18.58 1.22
N GLU A 135 -1.14 -17.37 0.95
CA GLU A 135 0.26 -17.15 0.54
C GLU A 135 1.24 -17.54 1.66
N LEU A 136 0.95 -17.20 2.92
CA LEU A 136 1.76 -17.60 4.06
C LEU A 136 1.78 -19.13 4.26
N ALA A 137 0.67 -19.81 3.99
CA ALA A 137 0.61 -21.27 4.08
C ALA A 137 1.47 -21.98 3.02
N LYS A 138 1.74 -21.34 1.87
CA LYS A 138 2.63 -21.87 0.82
C LYS A 138 4.12 -21.73 1.14
N GLN A 139 4.47 -20.88 2.12
CA GLN A 139 5.86 -20.64 2.52
C GLN A 139 6.35 -21.61 3.61
N LYS A 140 5.46 -22.46 4.14
CA LYS A 140 5.80 -23.58 5.03
C LYS A 140 6.15 -24.82 4.21
#